data_AF-A0A1Q8LHI9-F1
#
_entry.id   AF-A0A1Q8LHI9-F1
#
_cell.length_a   1.000
_cell.length_b   1.000
_cell.length_c   1.000
_cell.angle_alpha   90.00
_cell.angle_beta   90.00
_cell.angle_gamma   90.00
#
_symmetry.space_group_name_H-M   'P 1'
#
loop_
_entity.id
_entity.type
_entity.pdbx_description
1 polymer ?
#
loop_
_entity_poly.entity_id
_entity_poly.type
_entity_poly.pdbx_seq_one_letter_code
_entity_poly.pdbx_strand_id
1 'polypeptide(L)'
;MATDHHAADSPALSTPTSVRELKDVVRAAAFGLRHAATQGAYRGLQRPERAYALASVLDLFEIRWAEQDPEVLDELLRCCRVLLTPDAAACDGGPLPAVELER
;
A
#
# COMPACT_ATOMS: atom_id res chain seq x y z
N MET A 1 16.21 28.24 34.59
CA MET A 1 16.71 26.90 34.22
C MET A 1 15.64 26.30 33.33
N ALA A 2 15.96 26.17 32.04
CA ALA A 2 15.04 25.81 30.97
C ALA A 2 14.70 24.31 31.00
N THR A 3 13.49 23.97 30.60
CA THR A 3 13.20 22.70 29.91
C THR A 3 11.98 22.94 29.05
N ASP A 4 12.23 23.51 27.87
CA ASP A 4 11.33 23.41 26.74
C ASP A 4 11.07 21.93 26.47
N HIS A 5 9.87 21.45 26.80
CA HIS A 5 9.36 20.22 26.20
C HIS A 5 8.98 20.54 24.77
N HIS A 6 9.99 20.47 23.91
CA HIS A 6 9.85 20.46 22.46
C HIS A 6 8.96 19.27 22.10
N ALA A 7 7.67 19.55 21.86
CA ALA A 7 6.75 18.62 21.27
C ALA A 7 7.41 18.08 20.00
N ALA A 8 7.57 16.76 19.94
CA ALA A 8 8.00 16.09 18.73
C ALA A 8 6.89 16.31 17.68
N ASP A 9 7.10 17.31 16.82
CA ASP A 9 6.48 17.43 15.51
C ASP A 9 6.91 16.19 14.71
N SER A 10 6.22 15.07 14.96
CA SER A 10 6.14 14.00 13.98
C SER A 10 5.47 14.63 12.76
N PRO A 11 6.06 14.59 11.56
CA PRO A 11 5.41 15.16 10.38
C PRO A 11 4.11 14.39 10.20
N ALA A 12 3.00 15.03 10.57
CA ALA A 12 1.67 14.55 10.25
C ALA A 12 1.69 14.34 8.74
N LEU A 13 1.66 13.08 8.31
CA LEU A 13 1.41 12.72 6.92
C LEU A 13 0.17 13.50 6.51
N SER A 14 0.36 14.58 5.74
CA SER A 14 -0.71 15.51 5.38
C SER A 14 -1.91 14.71 4.90
N THR A 15 -2.99 14.74 5.67
CA THR A 15 -4.19 13.99 5.36
C THR A 15 -4.67 14.50 4.00
N PRO A 16 -4.69 13.67 2.94
CA PRO A 16 -5.17 14.09 1.62
C PRO A 16 -6.59 14.62 1.75
N THR A 17 -6.75 15.91 1.45
CA THR A 17 -7.97 16.69 1.68
C THR A 17 -8.97 16.59 0.54
N SER A 18 -8.59 16.03 -0.61
CA SER A 18 -9.44 15.88 -1.79
C SER A 18 -9.52 14.45 -2.31
N VAL A 19 -10.64 14.09 -2.94
CA VAL A 19 -10.82 12.81 -3.66
C VAL A 19 -9.71 12.57 -4.69
N ARG A 20 -9.19 13.64 -5.30
CA ARG A 20 -8.06 13.56 -6.22
C ARG A 20 -6.81 13.04 -5.53
N GLU A 21 -6.41 13.66 -4.42
CA GLU A 21 -5.22 13.27 -3.66
C GLU A 21 -5.35 11.85 -3.12
N LEU A 22 -6.55 11.45 -2.67
CA LEU A 22 -6.84 10.08 -2.23
C LEU A 22 -6.66 9.06 -3.37
N LYS A 23 -7.17 9.36 -4.57
CA LYS A 23 -7.00 8.53 -5.76
C LYS A 23 -5.54 8.46 -6.21
N ASP A 24 -4.78 9.55 -6.05
CA ASP A 24 -3.36 9.57 -6.40
C ASP A 24 -2.54 8.64 -5.49
N VAL A 25 -2.91 8.48 -4.21
CA VAL A 25 -2.31 7.46 -3.32
C VAL A 25 -2.55 6.05 -3.86
N VAL A 26 -3.79 5.74 -4.29
CA VAL A 26 -4.14 4.42 -4.86
C VAL A 26 -3.35 4.15 -6.14
N ARG A 27 -3.26 5.14 -7.03
CA ARG A 27 -2.51 5.04 -8.29
C ARG A 27 -1.01 4.84 -8.04
N ALA A 28 -0.45 5.56 -7.07
CA ALA A 28 0.96 5.42 -6.69
C ALA A 28 1.25 4.01 -6.16
N ALA A 29 0.38 3.47 -5.31
CA ALA A 29 0.53 2.10 -4.79
C ALA A 29 0.44 1.06 -5.91
N ALA A 30 -0.53 1.19 -6.82
CA ALA A 30 -0.66 0.30 -7.98
C ALA A 30 0.57 0.38 -8.91
N PHE A 31 1.11 1.58 -9.13
CA PHE A 31 2.37 1.76 -9.88
C PHE A 31 3.55 1.08 -9.19
N GLY A 32 3.70 1.29 -7.87
CA GLY A 32 4.74 0.66 -7.06
C GLY A 32 4.71 -0.86 -7.14
N LEU A 33 3.52 -1.47 -7.04
CA LEU A 33 3.33 -2.91 -7.21
C LEU A 33 3.81 -3.42 -8.57
N ARG A 34 3.41 -2.76 -9.67
CA ARG A 34 3.84 -3.15 -11.03
C ARG A 34 5.34 -2.97 -11.21
N HIS A 35 5.90 -1.90 -10.67
CA HIS A 35 7.34 -1.66 -10.71
C HIS A 35 8.10 -2.76 -9.96
N ALA A 36 7.72 -3.06 -8.72
CA ALA A 36 8.30 -4.13 -7.93
C ALA A 36 8.15 -5.50 -8.59
N ALA A 37 6.99 -5.80 -9.18
CA ALA A 37 6.76 -7.03 -9.94
C ALA A 37 7.72 -7.16 -11.13
N THR A 38 7.88 -6.07 -11.89
CA THR A 38 8.77 -6.02 -13.06
C THR A 38 10.22 -6.24 -12.64
N GLN A 39 10.67 -5.51 -11.61
CA GLN A 39 12.04 -5.65 -11.08
C GLN A 39 12.29 -7.01 -10.46
N GLY A 40 11.32 -7.55 -9.71
CA GLY A 40 11.37 -8.89 -9.13
C GLY A 40 11.41 -9.99 -10.18
N ALA A 41 10.62 -9.87 -11.26
CA ALA A 41 10.66 -10.81 -12.38
C ALA A 41 12.05 -10.84 -13.04
N TYR A 42 12.69 -9.69 -13.26
CA TYR A 42 14.08 -9.63 -13.73
C TYR A 42 15.08 -10.28 -12.77
N ARG A 43 14.77 -10.32 -11.46
CA ARG A 43 15.55 -10.98 -10.41
C ARG A 43 15.18 -12.44 -10.18
N GLY A 44 14.26 -13.02 -10.97
CA GLY A 44 13.86 -14.43 -10.86
C GLY A 44 12.78 -14.73 -9.82
N LEU A 45 12.05 -13.72 -9.35
CA LEU A 45 10.92 -13.88 -8.43
C LEU A 45 9.86 -14.80 -9.05
N GLN A 46 9.37 -15.77 -8.28
CA GLN A 46 8.53 -16.85 -8.81
C GLN A 46 7.09 -16.45 -9.13
N ARG A 47 6.60 -15.32 -8.59
CA ARG A 47 5.16 -14.96 -8.65
C ARG A 47 4.86 -13.48 -8.85
N PRO A 48 5.41 -12.82 -9.90
CA PRO A 48 5.12 -11.42 -10.18
C PRO A 48 3.64 -11.15 -10.50
N GLU A 49 2.89 -12.14 -10.98
CA GLU A 49 1.47 -12.05 -11.32
C GLU A 49 0.59 -11.62 -10.14
N ARG A 50 0.98 -11.93 -8.89
CA ARG A 50 0.23 -11.53 -7.69
C ARG A 50 0.25 -10.03 -7.49
N ALA A 51 1.40 -9.40 -7.69
CA ALA A 51 1.54 -7.96 -7.58
C ALA A 51 0.79 -7.24 -8.73
N TYR A 52 0.81 -7.80 -9.94
CA TYR A 52 -0.02 -7.29 -11.04
C TYR A 52 -1.52 -7.42 -10.75
N ALA A 53 -1.97 -8.57 -10.23
CA ALA A 53 -3.38 -8.79 -9.88
C ALA A 53 -3.86 -7.79 -8.82
N LEU A 54 -3.07 -7.59 -7.76
CA LEU A 54 -3.39 -6.59 -6.74
C LEU A 54 -3.43 -5.18 -7.31
N ALA A 55 -2.47 -4.81 -8.18
CA ALA A 55 -2.49 -3.50 -8.84
C ALA A 55 -3.75 -3.30 -9.70
N SER A 56 -4.23 -4.33 -10.39
CA SER A 56 -5.50 -4.27 -11.15
C SER A 56 -6.73 -4.11 -10.26
N VAL A 57 -6.73 -4.72 -9.07
CA VAL A 57 -7.80 -4.50 -8.07
C VAL A 57 -7.80 -3.04 -7.62
N LEU A 58 -6.64 -2.45 -7.36
CA LEU A 58 -6.53 -1.03 -7.00
C LEU A 58 -7.05 -0.10 -8.10
N ASP A 59 -6.77 -0.39 -9.38
CA ASP A 59 -7.33 0.36 -10.50
C ASP A 59 -8.87 0.29 -10.50
N LEU A 60 -9.42 -0.90 -10.24
CA LEU A 60 -10.87 -1.09 -10.22
C LEU A 60 -11.53 -0.28 -9.10
N PHE A 61 -10.91 -0.23 -7.92
CA PHE A 61 -11.36 0.62 -6.81
C PHE A 61 -11.32 2.11 -7.19
N GLU A 62 -10.26 2.55 -7.88
CA GLU A 62 -10.14 3.94 -8.34
C GLU A 62 -11.25 4.33 -9.33
N ILE A 63 -11.55 3.44 -10.28
CA ILE A 63 -12.62 3.63 -11.27
C ILE A 63 -13.98 3.70 -10.58
N ARG A 64 -14.25 2.77 -9.66
CA ARG A 64 -15.54 2.65 -8.96
C ARG A 64 -15.61 3.44 -7.65
N TRP A 65 -14.78 4.48 -7.51
CA TRP A 65 -14.61 5.22 -6.26
C TRP A 65 -15.91 5.68 -5.61
N ALA A 66 -16.84 6.24 -6.41
CA ALA A 66 -18.11 6.78 -5.91
C ALA A 66 -19.09 5.70 -5.41
N GLU A 67 -18.84 4.43 -5.74
CA GLU A 67 -19.67 3.29 -5.37
C GLU A 67 -19.13 2.55 -4.15
N GLN A 68 -17.97 2.98 -3.61
CA GLN A 68 -17.34 2.31 -2.48
C GLN A 68 -17.91 2.79 -1.16
N ASP A 69 -17.98 1.85 -0.21
CA ASP A 69 -18.23 2.18 1.18
C ASP A 69 -17.06 3.03 1.73
N PRO A 70 -17.34 4.15 2.44
CA PRO A 70 -16.30 4.97 3.07
C PRO A 70 -15.35 4.18 3.98
N GLU A 71 -15.83 3.18 4.73
CA GLU A 71 -14.99 2.37 5.61
C GLU A 71 -14.01 1.50 4.81
N VAL A 72 -14.47 0.98 3.66
CA VAL A 72 -13.63 0.22 2.74
C VAL A 72 -12.58 1.13 2.09
N LEU A 73 -12.95 2.36 1.74
CA LEU A 73 -11.99 3.33 1.21
C LEU A 73 -10.91 3.67 2.23
N ASP A 74 -11.27 3.87 3.49
CA ASP A 74 -10.32 4.17 4.55
C ASP A 74 -9.33 3.02 4.77
N GLU A 75 -9.81 1.78 4.81
CA GLU A 75 -8.94 0.60 4.94
C GLU A 75 -8.06 0.39 3.71
N LEU A 76 -8.62 0.59 2.51
CA LEU A 76 -7.86 0.54 1.26
C LEU A 76 -6.73 1.56 1.26
N LEU A 77 -6.98 2.79 1.73
CA LEU A 77 -5.98 3.84 1.80
C LEU A 77 -4.92 3.55 2.85
N ARG A 78 -5.28 2.94 3.99
CA ARG A 78 -4.29 2.40 4.96
C ARG A 78 -3.39 1.38 4.28
N CYS A 79 -3.96 0.39 3.58
CA CYS A 79 -3.20 -0.61 2.84
C CYS A 79 -2.27 0.03 1.78
N CYS A 80 -2.77 0.97 0.99
CA CYS A 80 -1.97 1.67 -0.03
C CYS A 80 -0.78 2.41 0.58
N ARG A 81 -0.96 3.06 1.73
CA ARG A 81 0.15 3.74 2.44
C ARG A 81 1.21 2.77 2.93
N VAL A 82 0.81 1.59 3.42
CA VAL A 82 1.75 0.52 3.80
C VAL A 82 2.55 0.06 2.58
N LEU A 83 1.89 -0.16 1.43
CA LEU A 83 2.56 -0.56 0.18
C LEU A 83 3.55 0.49 -0.35
N LEU A 84 3.31 1.76 -0.08
CA LEU A 84 4.21 2.86 -0.45
C LEU A 84 5.39 3.04 0.54
N THR A 85 5.35 2.37 1.68
CA THR A 85 6.43 2.43 2.67
C THR A 85 7.58 1.52 2.22
N PRO A 86 8.83 2.03 2.14
CA PRO A 86 9.95 1.35 1.49
C PRO A 86 10.33 -0.03 2.09
N ASP A 87 9.92 -0.33 3.32
CA ASP A 87 10.18 -1.63 3.98
C ASP A 87 9.20 -2.75 3.55
N ALA A 88 8.03 -2.43 2.97
CA ALA A 88 7.09 -3.47 2.52
C ALA A 88 7.57 -4.23 1.29
N ALA A 89 8.52 -3.66 0.54
CA ALA A 89 9.18 -4.32 -0.60
C ALA A 89 10.26 -5.34 -0.17
N ALA A 90 10.60 -5.40 1.13
CA ALA A 90 11.52 -6.37 1.72
C ALA A 90 10.84 -7.67 2.18
N CYS A 91 9.54 -7.85 1.90
CA CYS A 91 8.90 -9.17 1.86
C CYS A 91 9.44 -9.96 0.66
N ASP A 92 10.75 -10.21 0.70
CA ASP A 92 11.45 -11.23 -0.06
C ASP A 92 10.66 -12.53 0.13
N GLY A 93 10.49 -13.28 -0.95
CA GLY A 93 9.56 -14.40 -1.08
C GLY A 93 9.88 -15.61 -0.20
N GLY A 94 10.03 -15.41 1.11
CA GLY A 94 10.02 -16.44 2.11
C GLY A 94 8.67 -17.15 2.11
N PRO A 95 8.66 -18.46 2.42
CA PRO A 95 7.42 -19.22 2.50
C PRO A 95 6.45 -18.51 3.45
N LEU A 96 5.23 -18.28 2.99
CA LEU A 96 4.13 -17.88 3.87
C LEU A 96 4.10 -18.86 5.04
N PRO A 97 4.02 -18.41 6.31
CA PRO A 97 3.86 -19.31 7.43
C PRO A 97 2.64 -20.18 7.14
N ALA A 98 2.83 -21.50 7.19
CA ALA A 98 1.74 -22.44 7.04
C ALA A 98 0.70 -22.11 8.11
N VAL A 99 -0.44 -21.57 7.69
CA VAL A 99 -1.59 -21.42 8.56
C VAL A 99 -2.07 -22.84 8.81
N GLU A 100 -1.68 -23.41 9.95
CA GLU A 100 -2.27 -24.65 10.44
C GLU A 100 -3.74 -24.36 10.74
N LEU A 101 -4.59 -24.71 9.77
CA LEU A 101 -6.03 -24.84 9.99
C LEU A 101 -6.22 -26.08 10.86
N GLU A 102 -6.23 -25.88 12.18
CA GLU A 102 -6.69 -26.89 13.13
C GLU A 102 -8.10 -27.35 12.72
N ARG A 103 -8.26 -28.67 12.56
CA ARG A 103 -9.55 -29.35 12.32
C ARG A 103 -10.09 -29.91 13.62
#